data_AF-A0A7Y2A553-F1
#
_entry.id   AF-A0A7Y2A553-F1
#
_cell.length_a   1.000
_cell.length_b   1.000
_cell.length_c   1.000
_cell.angle_alpha   90.00
_cell.angle_beta   90.00
_cell.angle_gamma   90.00
#
_symmetry.space_group_name_H-M   'P 1'
#
loop_
_entity.id
_entity.type
_entity.pdbx_description
1 polymer ?
#
loop_
_entity_poly.entity_id
_entity_poly.type
_entity_poly.pdbx_seq_one_letter_code
_entity_poly.pdbx_strand_id
1 'polypeptide(L)'
;RVHAGFMAYRDWSVANPAEFNLCFGEPLPGYAAPEGGSTTEAFQAVFAPLLSALATAHAAGLVVSPELPDDLAPLGIVAEVMLPDSPPGLVTLAFETWSRVHGITALEVNDHLSYLGFDTRPLAEFQVRRMVDHLMGRADTIAP
;
A
#
# COMPACT_ATOMS: atom_id res chain seq x y z
N ARG A 1 12.59 6.16 -2.43
CA ARG A 1 12.55 4.84 -1.75
C ARG A 1 11.17 4.20 -1.88
N VAL A 2 10.10 4.87 -1.45
CA VAL A 2 8.70 4.39 -1.57
C VAL A 2 8.32 3.97 -3.00
N HIS A 3 8.53 4.83 -4.00
CA HIS A 3 8.28 4.48 -5.41
C HIS A 3 9.00 3.20 -5.85
N ALA A 4 10.30 3.08 -5.55
CA ALA A 4 11.09 1.89 -5.92
C ALA A 4 10.57 0.63 -5.22
N GLY A 5 10.14 0.73 -3.97
CA GLY A 5 9.53 -0.38 -3.23
C GLY A 5 8.23 -0.86 -3.89
N PHE A 6 7.37 0.06 -4.32
CA PHE A 6 6.14 -0.29 -5.02
C PHE A 6 6.37 -0.90 -6.40
N MET A 7 7.36 -0.40 -7.14
CA MET A 7 7.74 -1.03 -8.41
C MET A 7 8.34 -2.42 -8.20
N ALA A 8 9.12 -2.63 -7.14
CA ALA A 8 9.63 -3.95 -6.80
C ALA A 8 8.52 -4.93 -6.40
N TYR A 9 7.53 -4.47 -5.62
CA TYR A 9 6.34 -5.24 -5.28
C TYR A 9 5.57 -5.66 -6.54
N ARG A 10 5.33 -4.72 -7.46
CA ARG A 10 4.64 -4.97 -8.72
C ARG A 10 5.43 -5.94 -9.62
N ASP A 11 6.73 -5.71 -9.80
CA ASP A 11 7.59 -6.57 -10.63
C ASP A 11 7.65 -8.01 -10.08
N TRP A 12 7.70 -8.19 -8.75
CA TRP A 12 7.58 -9.52 -8.15
C TRP A 12 6.21 -10.14 -8.38
N SER A 13 5.13 -9.39 -8.17
CA SER A 13 3.75 -9.89 -8.26
C SER A 13 3.41 -10.36 -9.68
N VAL A 14 3.77 -9.58 -10.70
CA VAL A 14 3.54 -9.93 -12.10
C VAL A 14 4.39 -11.14 -12.53
N ALA A 15 5.59 -11.29 -11.99
CA ALA A 15 6.44 -12.45 -12.26
C ALA A 15 6.00 -13.73 -11.52
N ASN A 16 5.20 -13.60 -10.45
CA ASN A 16 4.80 -14.70 -9.55
C ASN A 16 3.28 -14.69 -9.31
N PRO A 17 2.44 -14.84 -10.36
CA PRO A 17 0.99 -14.68 -10.24
C PRO A 17 0.33 -15.75 -9.35
N ALA A 18 0.87 -16.97 -9.30
CA ALA A 18 0.34 -18.04 -8.46
C ALA A 18 0.58 -17.76 -6.98
N GLU A 19 1.78 -17.31 -6.63
CA GLU A 19 2.17 -16.92 -5.28
C GLU A 19 1.42 -15.67 -4.82
N PHE A 20 1.27 -14.68 -5.72
CA PHE A 20 0.44 -13.51 -5.45
C PHE A 20 -1.00 -13.92 -5.11
N ASN A 21 -1.61 -14.79 -5.92
CA ASN A 21 -2.99 -15.23 -5.71
C ASN A 21 -3.15 -16.18 -4.50
N LEU A 22 -2.09 -16.89 -4.11
CA LEU A 22 -2.06 -17.61 -2.83
C LEU A 22 -2.13 -16.65 -1.64
N CYS A 23 -1.47 -15.48 -1.74
CA CYS A 23 -1.45 -14.49 -0.67
C CYS A 23 -2.70 -13.57 -0.65
N PHE A 24 -3.21 -13.19 -1.81
CA PHE A 24 -4.19 -12.10 -1.97
C PHE A 24 -5.45 -12.49 -2.75
N GLY A 25 -5.55 -13.75 -3.19
CA GLY A 25 -6.71 -14.26 -3.91
C GLY A 25 -7.82 -14.76 -2.99
N GLU A 26 -8.63 -15.69 -3.50
CA GLU A 26 -9.71 -16.28 -2.73
C GLU A 26 -9.15 -17.06 -1.51
N PRO A 27 -9.70 -16.86 -0.31
CA PRO A 27 -9.30 -17.62 0.86
C PRO A 27 -9.48 -19.14 0.63
N LEU A 28 -8.48 -19.92 1.01
CA LEU A 28 -8.54 -21.38 0.87
C LEU A 28 -9.61 -21.98 1.80
N PRO A 29 -10.57 -22.78 1.27
CA PRO A 29 -11.59 -23.40 2.09
C PRO A 29 -11.01 -24.25 3.24
N GLY A 30 -11.41 -23.95 4.46
CA GLY A 30 -10.99 -24.68 5.66
C GLY A 30 -9.56 -24.37 6.14
N TYR A 31 -8.84 -23.47 5.47
CA TYR A 31 -7.53 -23.00 5.93
C TYR A 31 -7.67 -21.80 6.87
N ALA A 32 -7.06 -21.89 8.04
CA ALA A 32 -6.85 -20.77 8.95
C ALA A 32 -5.36 -20.60 9.20
N ALA A 33 -4.81 -19.43 8.88
CA ALA A 33 -3.42 -19.11 9.18
C ALA A 33 -3.22 -19.11 10.72
N PRO A 34 -2.13 -19.72 11.23
CA PRO A 34 -1.84 -19.68 12.66
C PRO A 34 -1.70 -18.24 13.17
N GLU A 35 -2.34 -17.92 14.29
CA GLU A 35 -2.17 -16.64 14.97
C GLU A 35 -0.69 -16.43 15.34
N GLY A 36 -0.17 -15.23 15.05
CA GLY A 36 1.25 -14.92 15.27
C GLY A 36 2.23 -15.79 14.46
N GLY A 37 1.76 -16.54 13.45
CA GLY A 37 2.60 -17.36 12.60
C GLY A 37 3.31 -16.57 11.50
N SER A 38 4.06 -17.29 10.68
CA SER A 38 4.87 -16.74 9.59
C SER A 38 4.09 -15.88 8.58
N THR A 39 2.80 -16.16 8.36
CA THR A 39 1.95 -15.34 7.50
C THR A 39 1.78 -13.93 8.07
N THR A 40 1.51 -13.80 9.37
CA THR A 40 1.37 -12.51 10.04
C THR A 40 2.68 -11.74 10.03
N GLU A 41 3.79 -12.41 10.34
CA GLU A 41 5.14 -11.82 10.29
C GLU A 41 5.49 -11.31 8.88
N ALA A 42 5.18 -12.09 7.85
CA ALA A 42 5.44 -11.71 6.46
C ALA A 42 4.61 -10.47 6.04
N PHE A 43 3.32 -10.42 6.40
CA PHE A 43 2.48 -9.25 6.15
C PHE A 43 3.01 -7.99 6.83
N GLN A 44 3.43 -8.10 8.09
CA GLN A 44 4.05 -6.99 8.82
C GLN A 44 5.35 -6.54 8.16
N ALA A 45 6.19 -7.48 7.73
CA ALA A 45 7.46 -7.17 7.07
C ALA A 45 7.29 -6.46 5.73
N VAL A 46 6.28 -6.81 4.93
CA VAL A 46 5.98 -6.13 3.66
C VAL A 46 5.46 -4.71 3.88
N PHE A 47 4.70 -4.48 4.95
CA PHE A 47 4.07 -3.19 5.23
C PHE A 47 5.00 -2.21 5.98
N ALA A 48 5.91 -2.72 6.81
CA ALA A 48 6.80 -1.91 7.66
C ALA A 48 7.63 -0.84 6.91
N PRO A 49 8.19 -1.09 5.70
CA PRO A 49 8.94 -0.07 4.97
C PRO A 49 8.09 1.14 4.56
N LEU A 50 6.80 0.93 4.25
CA LEU A 50 5.87 2.02 3.92
C LEU A 50 5.58 2.89 5.16
N LEU A 51 5.27 2.25 6.28
CA LEU A 51 5.04 2.93 7.56
C LEU A 51 6.26 3.76 7.98
N SER A 52 7.45 3.15 7.94
CA SER A 52 8.71 3.83 8.27
C SER A 52 8.99 5.03 7.35
N ALA A 53 8.70 4.90 6.06
CA ALA A 53 8.87 6.00 5.11
C ALA A 53 7.89 7.15 5.37
N LEU A 54 6.64 6.87 5.71
CA LEU A 54 5.65 7.88 6.06
C LEU A 54 6.00 8.61 7.37
N ALA A 55 6.42 7.87 8.40
CA ALA A 55 6.91 8.46 9.65
C ALA A 55 8.10 9.39 9.42
N THR A 56 9.08 8.93 8.62
CA THR A 56 10.26 9.73 8.26
C THR A 56 9.88 10.99 7.47
N ALA A 57 8.98 10.85 6.49
CA ALA A 57 8.53 11.98 5.68
C ALA A 57 7.72 12.99 6.49
N HIS A 58 6.89 12.52 7.43
CA HIS A 58 6.15 13.37 8.35
C HIS A 58 7.09 14.16 9.28
N ALA A 59 8.07 13.48 9.90
CA ALA A 59 9.08 14.14 10.73
C ALA A 59 9.90 15.20 9.96
N ALA A 60 10.06 15.03 8.65
CA ALA A 60 10.70 16.00 7.77
C ALA A 60 9.77 17.11 7.25
N GLY A 61 8.50 17.13 7.65
CA GLY A 61 7.50 18.09 7.19
C GLY A 61 7.05 17.91 5.74
N LEU A 62 7.32 16.75 5.14
CA LEU A 62 6.97 16.44 3.74
C LEU A 62 5.58 15.82 3.59
N VAL A 63 5.04 15.22 4.65
CA VAL A 63 3.71 14.59 4.68
C VAL A 63 2.95 15.12 5.88
N VAL A 64 1.70 15.55 5.65
CA VAL A 64 0.79 15.98 6.71
C VAL A 64 -0.05 14.78 7.12
N SER A 65 -0.09 14.49 8.42
CA SER A 65 -0.98 13.46 8.95
C SER A 65 -2.43 13.98 8.93
N PRO A 66 -3.38 13.26 8.33
CA PRO A 66 -4.79 13.64 8.40
C PRO A 66 -5.33 13.44 9.82
N GLU A 67 -6.31 14.24 10.21
CA GLU A 67 -7.10 13.97 11.41
C GLU A 67 -7.93 12.70 11.18
N LEU A 68 -7.96 11.80 12.18
CA LEU A 68 -8.83 10.64 12.14
C LEU A 68 -10.25 11.06 12.52
N PRO A 69 -11.26 10.79 11.69
CA PRO A 69 -12.65 10.98 12.10
C PRO A 69 -13.02 9.98 13.21
N ASP A 70 -14.04 10.31 14.00
CA ASP A 70 -14.45 9.54 15.19
C ASP A 70 -14.80 8.07 14.88
N ASP A 71 -15.34 7.80 13.69
CA ASP A 71 -15.67 6.45 13.22
C ASP A 71 -14.44 5.57 12.97
N LEU A 72 -13.26 6.16 12.83
CA LEU A 72 -11.96 5.49 12.72
C LEU A 72 -11.19 5.44 14.04
N ALA A 73 -11.79 5.77 15.19
CA ALA A 73 -11.13 5.65 16.49
C ALA A 73 -10.49 4.26 16.75
N PRO A 74 -11.08 3.11 16.36
CA PRO A 74 -10.42 1.81 16.49
C PRO A 74 -9.11 1.69 15.69
N LEU A 75 -8.99 2.40 14.56
CA LEU A 75 -7.75 2.44 13.78
C LEU A 75 -6.65 3.20 14.53
N GLY A 76 -7.02 4.18 15.37
CA GLY A 76 -6.08 4.85 16.27
C GLY A 76 -5.35 3.89 17.21
N ILE A 77 -6.09 2.94 17.81
CA ILE A 77 -5.51 1.91 18.69
C ILE A 77 -4.54 1.00 17.91
N VAL A 78 -4.93 0.61 16.70
CA VAL A 78 -4.05 -0.17 15.81
C VAL A 78 -2.80 0.62 15.45
N ALA A 79 -2.94 1.94 15.22
CA ALA A 79 -1.84 2.80 14.86
C ALA A 79 -0.81 2.96 15.98
N GLU A 80 -1.24 2.99 17.25
CA GLU A 80 -0.33 3.01 18.41
C GLU A 80 0.60 1.79 18.42
N VAL A 81 0.13 0.64 17.92
CA VAL A 81 0.93 -0.59 17.81
C VAL A 81 1.78 -0.61 16.54
N MET A 82 1.20 -0.23 15.40
CA MET A 82 1.87 -0.31 14.09
C MET A 82 2.95 0.75 13.90
N LEU A 83 2.74 1.94 14.45
CA LEU A 83 3.62 3.09 14.28
C LEU A 83 3.70 3.91 15.58
N PRO A 84 4.38 3.39 16.63
CA PRO A 84 4.54 4.09 17.90
C PRO A 84 5.15 5.49 17.72
N ASP A 85 4.81 6.41 18.63
CA ASP A 85 5.31 7.78 18.67
C ASP A 85 5.02 8.62 17.42
N SER A 86 4.06 8.19 16.58
CA SER A 86 3.67 8.88 15.35
C SER A 86 2.17 9.20 15.34
N PRO A 87 1.73 10.26 14.65
CA PRO A 87 0.31 10.56 14.54
C PRO A 87 -0.47 9.42 13.86
N PRO A 88 -1.63 9.03 14.40
CA PRO A 88 -2.34 7.82 13.96
C PRO A 88 -2.90 7.94 12.52
N GLY A 89 -3.12 9.16 12.03
CA GLY A 89 -3.52 9.41 10.64
C GLY A 89 -2.51 8.95 9.59
N LEU A 90 -1.23 8.75 9.96
CA LEU A 90 -0.23 8.20 9.04
C LEU A 90 -0.55 6.75 8.64
N VAL A 91 -1.22 5.98 9.50
CA VAL A 91 -1.64 4.61 9.18
C VAL A 91 -2.76 4.61 8.14
N THR A 92 -3.67 5.58 8.19
CA THR A 92 -4.68 5.78 7.13
C THR A 92 -4.01 6.05 5.78
N LEU A 93 -3.02 6.94 5.75
CA LEU A 93 -2.24 7.19 4.52
C LEU A 93 -1.52 5.93 4.04
N ALA A 94 -0.99 5.10 4.94
CA ALA A 94 -0.37 3.84 4.58
C ALA A 94 -1.36 2.89 3.91
N PHE A 95 -2.55 2.72 4.48
CA PHE A 95 -3.60 1.88 3.90
C PHE A 95 -4.15 2.42 2.57
N GLU A 96 -4.31 3.75 2.44
CA GLU A 96 -4.69 4.36 1.16
C GLU A 96 -3.63 4.05 0.09
N THR A 97 -2.37 4.30 0.42
CA THR A 97 -1.23 4.10 -0.50
C THR A 97 -1.12 2.64 -0.90
N TRP A 98 -1.21 1.72 0.06
CA TRP A 98 -1.18 0.28 -0.19
C TRP A 98 -2.34 -0.16 -1.08
N SER A 99 -3.57 0.29 -0.78
CA SER A 99 -4.77 -0.11 -1.54
C SER A 99 -4.67 0.26 -3.01
N ARG A 100 -4.09 1.43 -3.33
CA ARG A 100 -3.91 1.91 -4.71
C ARG A 100 -2.88 1.09 -5.47
N VAL A 101 -1.72 0.84 -4.86
CA VAL A 101 -0.64 0.02 -5.47
C VAL A 101 -1.07 -1.43 -5.62
N HIS A 102 -1.68 -1.99 -4.58
CA HIS A 102 -2.20 -3.34 -4.60
C HIS A 102 -3.29 -3.49 -5.66
N GLY A 103 -4.21 -2.53 -5.76
CA GLY A 103 -5.30 -2.54 -6.74
C GLY A 103 -4.79 -2.59 -8.18
N ILE A 104 -3.90 -1.69 -8.59
CA ILE A 104 -3.35 -1.72 -9.96
C ILE A 104 -2.55 -3.01 -10.22
N THR A 105 -1.79 -3.49 -9.23
CA THR A 105 -1.02 -4.73 -9.33
C THR A 105 -1.94 -5.95 -9.48
N ALA A 106 -3.00 -6.05 -8.68
CA ALA A 106 -3.97 -7.14 -8.76
C ALA A 106 -4.73 -7.14 -10.09
N LEU A 107 -5.03 -5.97 -10.65
CA LEU A 107 -5.62 -5.83 -11.98
C LEU A 107 -4.67 -6.36 -13.08
N GLU A 108 -3.35 -6.12 -12.95
CA GLU A 108 -2.35 -6.67 -13.86
C GLU A 108 -2.21 -8.19 -13.71
N VAL A 109 -2.03 -8.68 -12.47
CA VAL A 109 -1.81 -10.10 -12.18
C VAL A 109 -2.98 -10.97 -12.64
N ASN A 110 -4.21 -10.46 -12.51
CA ASN A 110 -5.43 -11.19 -12.87
C ASN A 110 -5.94 -10.91 -14.29
N ASP A 111 -5.08 -10.37 -15.16
CA ASP A 111 -5.37 -10.11 -16.58
C ASP A 111 -6.55 -9.15 -16.85
N HIS A 112 -6.98 -8.38 -15.84
CA HIS A 112 -8.09 -7.44 -15.98
C HIS A 112 -7.75 -6.19 -16.80
N LEU A 113 -6.51 -6.02 -17.23
CA LEU A 113 -6.05 -4.89 -18.05
C LEU A 113 -5.63 -5.30 -19.47
N SER A 114 -5.71 -6.59 -19.83
CA SER A 114 -5.24 -7.08 -21.13
C SER A 114 -5.96 -6.45 -22.33
N TYR A 115 -7.21 -6.03 -22.14
CA TYR A 115 -8.01 -5.33 -23.16
C TYR A 115 -7.40 -3.99 -23.62
N LEU A 116 -6.47 -3.41 -22.85
CA LEU A 116 -5.78 -2.18 -23.22
C LEU A 116 -4.81 -2.36 -24.40
N GLY A 117 -4.33 -3.58 -24.65
CA GLY A 117 -3.48 -3.89 -25.80
C GLY A 117 -2.06 -3.31 -25.77
N PHE A 118 -1.55 -2.93 -24.60
CA PHE A 118 -0.18 -2.45 -24.41
C PHE A 118 0.40 -2.90 -23.05
N ASP A 119 1.72 -2.80 -22.87
CA ASP A 119 2.40 -3.07 -21.58
C ASP A 119 1.94 -2.09 -20.49
N THR A 120 1.31 -2.59 -19.43
CA THR A 120 0.75 -1.77 -18.35
C THR A 120 1.78 -1.17 -17.40
N ARG A 121 3.07 -1.56 -17.48
CA ARG A 121 4.12 -1.01 -16.61
C ARG A 121 4.17 0.52 -16.56
N PRO A 122 4.13 1.27 -17.68
CA PRO A 122 4.14 2.74 -17.63
C PRO A 122 2.90 3.33 -16.95
N LEU A 123 1.75 2.66 -17.04
CA LEU A 123 0.53 3.05 -16.32
C LEU A 123 0.72 2.88 -14.81
N ALA A 124 1.26 1.74 -14.36
CA ALA A 124 1.59 1.53 -12.96
C ALA A 124 2.60 2.57 -12.43
N GLU A 125 3.68 2.82 -13.17
CA GLU A 125 4.69 3.84 -12.81
C GLU A 125 4.08 5.24 -12.72
N PHE A 126 3.17 5.59 -13.63
CA PHE A 126 2.46 6.86 -13.58
C PHE A 126 1.56 6.97 -12.33
N GLN A 127 0.79 5.93 -12.03
CA GLN A 127 -0.09 5.93 -10.86
C GLN A 127 0.69 5.98 -9.53
N VAL A 128 1.76 5.20 -9.41
CA VAL A 128 2.63 5.19 -8.22
C VAL A 128 3.25 6.56 -8.00
N ARG A 129 3.78 7.19 -9.06
CA ARG A 129 4.35 8.54 -8.98
C ARG A 129 3.33 9.57 -8.54
N ARG A 130 2.16 9.61 -9.19
CA ARG A 130 1.07 10.54 -8.86
C ARG A 130 0.60 10.39 -7.42
N MET A 131 0.52 9.16 -6.92
CA MET A 131 0.16 8.88 -5.54
C MET A 131 1.24 9.40 -4.56
N VAL A 132 2.52 9.16 -4.84
CA VAL A 132 3.62 9.69 -4.00
C VAL A 132 3.64 11.22 -4.02
N ASP A 133 3.41 11.85 -5.17
CA ASP A 133 3.29 13.31 -5.26
C ASP A 133 2.10 13.85 -4.46
N HIS A 134 0.97 13.15 -4.47
CA HIS A 134 -0.19 13.49 -3.65
C HIS A 134 0.11 13.44 -2.15
N LEU A 135 0.78 12.37 -1.67
CA LEU A 135 1.19 12.26 -0.27
C LEU A 135 2.09 13.42 0.16
N MET A 136 2.97 13.88 -0.74
CA MET A 136 3.90 14.97 -0.45
C MET A 136 3.29 16.37 -0.56
N GLY A 137 1.97 16.48 -0.81
CA GLY A 137 1.32 17.78 -1.07
C GLY A 137 1.85 18.46 -2.35
N ARG A 138 2.44 17.69 -3.26
CA ARG A 138 3.04 18.15 -4.53
C ARG A 138 2.12 17.91 -5.73
N ALA A 139 0.91 17.40 -5.50
CA ALA A 139 -0.07 17.23 -6.56
C ALA A 139 -0.71 18.58 -6.90
N ASP A 140 -0.55 19.00 -8.16
CA ASP A 140 -1.27 20.14 -8.72
C ASP A 140 -2.77 20.00 -8.45
N THR A 141 -3.36 21.09 -7.97
CA THR A 141 -4.80 21.31 -7.98
C THR A 141 -5.31 20.95 -9.37
N ILE A 142 -6.14 19.91 -9.46
CA ILE A 142 -6.91 19.66 -10.68
C ILE A 142 -7.83 20.87 -10.80
N ALA A 143 -7.45 21.83 -11.65
CA ALA A 143 -8.40 22.82 -12.11
C ALA A 143 -9.55 22.08 -12.79
N PRO A 144 -10.81 22.41 -12.47
CA PRO A 144 -12.00 21.71 -12.95
C PRO A 144 -12.13 21.72 -14.47
#